data_AF-A0A8J7B2A4-F1
#
_entry.id   AF-A0A8J7B2A4-F1
#
_cell.length_a   1.000
_cell.length_b   1.000
_cell.length_c   1.000
_cell.angle_alpha   90.00
_cell.angle_beta   90.00
_cell.angle_gamma   90.00
#
_symmetry.space_group_name_H-M   'P 1'
#
loop_
_entity.id
_entity.type
_entity.pdbx_description
1 polymer ?
#
loop_
_entity_poly.entity_id
_entity_poly.type
_entity_poly.pdbx_seq_one_letter_code
_entity_poly.pdbx_strand_id
1 'polypeptide(L)'
;MTNINTYSPADLMSAVAEQQLAETRLTETPLLGLMAGRAQLTRQRPIEWAARLTDAASGGRALAGSLADDTAGSLGEAALTVPDFYFKYQMNVRRRDLIEAAATGKIQAVRSAVGTEIADALRSLTQTINGVLYTGTGVANTTHFGVLGLNTIAAQTGTYAGISRTTYPRWKCILQQGGTPGTPEALTVDRVTALLRARRIAGATSLRNNGTNLIILTSDEIENDVLRKLYQAETQSQADYSRMVANIEPYAGYAVKGIPVVSDVVAATANKMRFIDPSKMDMYVFDEEGAPGTIDTKISFFGYQGLKFRMADVSDNHPDIFKAEMSISLQLKCHDPIQGLTILDDVAHAAA
;
A
#
# COMPACT_ATOMS: atom_id res chain seq x y z
N MET A 1 -24.18 -32.48 -11.75
CA MET A 1 -22.93 -32.49 -12.54
C MET A 1 -23.02 -31.36 -13.55
N THR A 2 -22.52 -30.19 -13.19
CA THR A 2 -22.43 -29.03 -14.08
C THR A 2 -21.29 -29.26 -15.08
N ASN A 3 -21.58 -29.09 -16.37
CA ASN A 3 -20.66 -29.34 -17.47
C ASN A 3 -19.35 -28.53 -17.31
N ILE A 4 -18.22 -29.22 -17.32
CA ILE A 4 -16.86 -28.64 -17.35
C ILE A 4 -16.54 -28.02 -18.74
N ASN A 5 -17.44 -28.16 -19.73
CA ASN A 5 -17.22 -27.77 -21.14
C ASN A 5 -17.57 -26.30 -21.49
N THR A 6 -17.76 -25.41 -20.52
CA THR A 6 -18.18 -24.00 -20.80
C THR A 6 -17.24 -22.92 -20.27
N TYR A 7 -16.09 -23.28 -19.68
CA TYR A 7 -15.13 -22.30 -19.15
C TYR A 7 -13.98 -22.09 -20.13
N SER A 8 -13.62 -20.81 -20.38
CA SER A 8 -12.41 -20.50 -21.13
C SER A 8 -11.16 -20.87 -20.32
N PRO A 9 -9.99 -21.08 -20.95
CA PRO A 9 -8.74 -21.26 -20.21
C PRO A 9 -8.43 -20.12 -19.23
N ALA A 10 -8.79 -18.88 -19.58
CA ALA A 10 -8.63 -17.72 -18.71
C ALA A 10 -9.52 -17.83 -17.45
N ASP A 11 -10.77 -18.32 -17.59
CA ASP A 11 -11.70 -18.51 -16.46
C ASP A 11 -11.23 -19.59 -15.49
N LEU A 12 -10.65 -20.67 -16.03
CA LEU A 12 -10.10 -21.75 -15.21
C LEU A 12 -8.89 -21.27 -14.41
N MET A 13 -8.01 -20.47 -15.03
CA MET A 13 -6.85 -19.90 -14.32
C MET A 13 -7.26 -18.85 -13.29
N SER A 14 -8.23 -17.99 -13.59
CA SER A 14 -8.69 -16.97 -12.65
C SER A 14 -9.29 -17.62 -11.39
N ALA A 15 -10.03 -18.72 -11.54
CA ALA A 15 -10.56 -19.48 -10.39
C ALA A 15 -9.44 -20.11 -9.53
N VAL A 16 -8.38 -20.65 -10.15
CA VAL A 16 -7.22 -21.17 -9.41
C VAL A 16 -6.45 -20.04 -8.72
N ALA A 17 -6.27 -18.90 -9.40
CA ALA A 17 -5.59 -17.73 -8.86
C ALA A 17 -6.33 -17.13 -7.67
N GLU A 18 -7.66 -17.04 -7.72
CA GLU A 18 -8.47 -16.59 -6.60
C GLU A 18 -8.30 -17.49 -5.37
N GLN A 19 -8.27 -18.82 -5.57
CA GLN A 19 -8.02 -19.76 -4.47
C GLN A 19 -6.63 -19.56 -3.86
N GLN A 20 -5.58 -19.45 -4.69
CA GLN A 20 -4.19 -19.25 -4.21
C GLN A 20 -4.01 -17.91 -3.50
N LEU A 21 -4.66 -16.86 -3.98
CA LEU A 21 -4.60 -15.54 -3.36
C LEU A 21 -5.28 -15.52 -1.98
N ALA A 22 -6.38 -16.26 -1.82
CA ALA A 22 -7.05 -16.43 -0.52
C ALA A 22 -6.18 -17.21 0.49
N GLU A 23 -5.38 -18.18 0.02
CA GLU A 23 -4.49 -18.99 0.85
C GLU A 23 -3.25 -18.22 1.32
N THR A 24 -2.66 -17.38 0.45
CA THR A 24 -1.39 -16.66 0.73
C THR A 24 -1.54 -15.43 1.63
N ARG A 25 -2.74 -14.82 1.71
CA ARG A 25 -3.08 -13.67 2.60
C ARG A 25 -2.12 -12.46 2.54
N LEU A 26 -1.35 -12.32 1.46
CA LEU A 26 -0.38 -11.23 1.25
C LEU A 26 0.61 -11.03 2.43
N THR A 27 0.92 -12.07 3.21
CA THR A 27 1.73 -11.99 4.42
C THR A 27 3.15 -11.48 4.16
N GLU A 28 3.72 -11.78 3.00
CA GLU A 28 5.05 -11.32 2.58
C GLU A 28 5.06 -9.87 2.08
N THR A 29 3.90 -9.26 1.91
CA THR A 29 3.70 -7.92 1.31
C THR A 29 2.78 -7.09 2.20
N PRO A 30 3.22 -6.74 3.42
CA PRO A 30 2.34 -6.21 4.44
C PRO A 30 1.74 -4.85 4.11
N LEU A 31 2.49 -3.94 3.47
CA LEU A 31 1.93 -2.65 3.06
C LEU A 31 0.81 -2.84 2.01
N LEU A 32 1.02 -3.71 1.01
CA LEU A 32 -0.02 -4.05 0.05
C LEU A 32 -1.24 -4.70 0.74
N GLY A 33 -1.02 -5.65 1.65
CA GLY A 33 -2.11 -6.30 2.41
C GLY A 33 -2.93 -5.31 3.24
N LEU A 34 -2.27 -4.40 3.95
CA LEU A 34 -2.93 -3.34 4.72
C LEU A 34 -3.76 -2.40 3.84
N MET A 35 -3.26 -2.06 2.65
CA MET A 35 -3.96 -1.17 1.72
C MET A 35 -5.04 -1.89 0.91
N ALA A 36 -4.89 -3.20 0.65
CA ALA A 36 -5.87 -4.01 -0.07
C ALA A 36 -7.24 -3.92 0.63
N GLY A 37 -7.30 -4.15 1.95
CA GLY A 37 -8.55 -4.00 2.72
C GLY A 37 -9.22 -2.62 2.63
N ARG A 38 -8.56 -1.60 2.09
CA ARG A 38 -9.09 -0.23 1.84
C ARG A 38 -9.08 0.15 0.36
N ALA A 39 -8.86 -0.82 -0.53
CA ALA A 39 -8.81 -0.59 -1.96
C ALA A 39 -10.22 -0.30 -2.50
N GLN A 40 -10.32 0.73 -3.33
CA GLN A 40 -11.53 1.15 -4.01
C GLN A 40 -11.41 0.85 -5.49
N LEU A 41 -12.40 0.14 -6.02
CA LEU A 41 -12.54 -0.08 -7.45
C LEU A 41 -13.07 1.21 -8.10
N THR A 42 -12.38 1.68 -9.14
CA THR A 42 -12.79 2.86 -9.91
C THR A 42 -12.79 2.59 -11.40
N ARG A 43 -13.77 3.14 -12.11
CA ARG A 43 -13.83 3.13 -13.58
C ARG A 43 -13.35 4.44 -14.20
N GLN A 44 -13.08 5.43 -13.35
CA GLN A 44 -12.51 6.71 -13.75
C GLN A 44 -11.02 6.70 -13.39
N ARG A 45 -10.20 7.12 -14.35
CA ARG A 45 -8.76 7.27 -14.14
C ARG A 45 -8.44 8.47 -13.24
N PRO A 46 -9.06 9.66 -13.41
CA PRO A 46 -8.85 10.77 -12.48
C PRO A 46 -9.41 10.45 -11.09
N ILE A 47 -8.64 10.79 -10.07
CA ILE A 47 -9.01 10.70 -8.66
C ILE A 47 -8.90 12.10 -8.09
N GLU A 48 -10.04 12.75 -7.84
CA GLU A 48 -10.10 14.14 -7.40
C GLU A 48 -10.68 14.25 -5.99
N TRP A 49 -10.19 15.19 -5.19
CA TRP A 49 -10.73 15.51 -3.88
C TRP A 49 -10.41 16.93 -3.44
N ALA A 50 -11.19 17.46 -2.50
CA ALA A 50 -10.89 18.73 -1.86
C ALA A 50 -9.82 18.53 -0.77
N ALA A 51 -8.69 19.21 -0.94
CA ALA A 51 -7.57 19.22 -0.02
C ALA A 51 -7.58 20.46 0.88
N ARG A 52 -7.29 20.29 2.16
CA ARG A 52 -7.12 21.43 3.09
C ARG A 52 -5.69 21.96 3.00
N LEU A 53 -5.56 23.18 2.47
CA LEU A 53 -4.26 23.79 2.16
C LEU A 53 -3.72 24.70 3.26
N THR A 54 -4.61 25.40 3.97
CA THR A 54 -4.24 26.25 5.11
C THR A 54 -5.18 26.04 6.30
N ASP A 55 -4.69 26.36 7.49
CA ASP A 55 -5.48 26.33 8.71
C ASP A 55 -6.16 27.66 8.96
N ALA A 56 -7.35 27.59 9.55
CA ALA A 56 -8.01 28.77 10.07
C ALA A 56 -7.24 29.29 11.30
N ALA A 57 -7.16 30.61 11.45
CA ALA A 57 -6.60 31.25 12.62
C ALA A 57 -7.73 31.94 13.40
N SER A 58 -7.67 31.89 14.73
CA SER A 58 -8.57 32.66 15.59
C SER A 58 -7.84 33.87 16.15
N GLY A 59 -8.51 35.02 16.10
CA GLY A 59 -8.02 36.27 16.67
C GLY A 59 -8.67 36.59 18.02
N GLY A 60 -7.99 37.41 18.81
CA GLY A 60 -8.61 38.10 19.94
C GLY A 60 -9.01 39.51 19.52
N ARG A 61 -10.16 39.98 19.97
CA ARG A 61 -10.54 41.40 19.86
C ARG A 61 -10.80 42.01 21.24
N ALA A 62 -10.56 43.32 21.36
CA ALA A 62 -11.01 44.07 22.52
C ALA A 62 -12.56 44.07 22.57
N LEU A 63 -13.14 44.06 23.77
CA LEU A 63 -14.59 43.98 23.96
C LEU A 63 -15.37 45.06 23.19
N ALA A 64 -14.84 46.29 23.17
CA ALA A 64 -15.39 47.44 22.43
C ALA A 64 -14.73 47.68 21.06
N GLY A 65 -13.84 46.79 20.60
CA GLY A 65 -13.16 46.89 19.31
C GLY A 65 -14.05 46.45 18.15
N SER A 66 -13.70 46.91 16.94
CA SER A 66 -14.36 46.51 15.69
C SER A 66 -14.30 44.99 15.50
N LEU A 67 -15.37 44.44 14.92
CA LEU A 67 -15.38 43.07 14.42
C LEU A 67 -14.53 43.03 13.14
N ALA A 68 -13.56 42.12 13.12
CA ALA A 68 -12.83 41.73 11.92
C ALA A 68 -13.04 40.24 11.72
N ASP A 69 -13.15 39.81 10.45
CA ASP A 69 -13.27 38.40 10.13
C ASP A 69 -11.94 37.70 10.41
N ASP A 70 -12.04 36.55 11.07
CA ASP A 70 -10.91 35.65 11.27
C ASP A 70 -10.46 35.05 9.93
N THR A 71 -9.17 34.78 9.80
CA THR A 71 -8.63 34.14 8.60
C THR A 71 -9.17 32.72 8.49
N ALA A 72 -10.01 32.48 7.48
CA ALA A 72 -10.51 31.16 7.16
C ALA A 72 -9.39 30.27 6.55
N GLY A 73 -9.50 28.96 6.79
CA GLY A 73 -8.68 27.97 6.08
C GLY A 73 -9.08 27.89 4.61
N SER A 74 -8.12 27.59 3.74
CA SER A 74 -8.34 27.43 2.30
C SER A 74 -8.42 25.97 1.89
N LEU A 75 -9.28 25.71 0.90
CA LEU A 75 -9.37 24.43 0.20
C LEU A 75 -8.74 24.57 -1.19
N GLY A 76 -8.13 23.51 -1.67
CA GLY A 76 -7.65 23.40 -3.04
C GLY A 76 -8.07 22.07 -3.65
N GLU A 77 -7.99 22.01 -4.98
CA GLU A 77 -8.25 20.79 -5.72
C GLU A 77 -6.99 19.93 -5.73
N ALA A 78 -7.13 18.69 -5.29
CA ALA A 78 -6.10 17.67 -5.39
C ALA A 78 -6.53 16.62 -6.42
N ALA A 79 -5.64 16.30 -7.36
CA ALA A 79 -5.92 15.34 -8.42
C ALA A 79 -4.76 14.36 -8.59
N LEU A 80 -5.11 13.08 -8.69
CA LEU A 80 -4.23 11.99 -9.10
C LEU A 80 -4.83 11.25 -10.28
N THR A 81 -4.03 10.42 -10.92
CA THR A 81 -4.51 9.58 -12.02
C THR A 81 -4.07 8.15 -11.78
N VAL A 82 -4.99 7.19 -11.96
CA VAL A 82 -4.63 5.78 -12.08
C VAL A 82 -3.87 5.62 -13.40
N PRO A 83 -2.60 5.20 -13.35
CA PRO A 83 -1.73 5.21 -14.51
C PRO A 83 -2.20 4.24 -15.60
N ASP A 84 -1.93 4.60 -16.85
CA ASP A 84 -2.15 3.74 -18.02
C ASP A 84 -1.01 2.74 -18.17
N PHE A 85 -0.75 2.01 -17.09
CA PHE A 85 0.36 1.08 -16.98
C PHE A 85 -0.06 -0.05 -16.04
N TYR A 86 0.21 -1.29 -16.44
CA TYR A 86 -0.08 -2.44 -15.60
C TYR A 86 1.20 -2.97 -14.96
N PHE A 87 1.10 -3.35 -13.70
CA PHE A 87 1.95 -4.40 -13.16
C PHE A 87 1.54 -5.69 -13.87
N LYS A 88 2.50 -6.41 -14.45
CA LYS A 88 2.20 -7.64 -15.18
C LYS A 88 3.18 -8.75 -14.93
N TYR A 89 2.68 -9.98 -15.01
CA TYR A 89 3.46 -11.20 -15.03
C TYR A 89 2.95 -12.09 -16.15
N GLN A 90 3.86 -12.63 -16.96
CA GLN A 90 3.53 -13.56 -18.04
C GLN A 90 3.95 -14.98 -17.67
N MET A 91 3.01 -15.91 -17.78
CA MET A 91 3.23 -17.33 -17.50
C MET A 91 3.04 -18.15 -18.77
N ASN A 92 3.83 -19.21 -18.90
CA ASN A 92 3.77 -20.13 -20.03
C ASN A 92 3.50 -21.54 -19.51
N VAL A 93 2.37 -22.10 -19.88
CA VAL A 93 1.97 -23.46 -19.48
C VAL A 93 1.89 -24.33 -20.73
N ARG A 94 2.45 -25.54 -20.70
CA ARG A 94 2.31 -26.47 -21.83
C ARG A 94 0.91 -27.05 -21.84
N ARG A 95 0.27 -27.07 -23.02
CA ARG A 95 -1.08 -27.62 -23.18
C ARG A 95 -1.13 -29.11 -22.88
N ARG A 96 -0.06 -29.83 -23.20
CA ARG A 96 0.08 -31.25 -22.86
C ARG A 96 0.04 -31.50 -21.36
N ASP A 97 0.69 -30.65 -20.57
CA ASP A 97 0.69 -30.77 -19.11
C ASP A 97 -0.73 -30.51 -18.55
N LEU A 98 -1.48 -29.58 -19.15
CA LEU A 98 -2.90 -29.35 -18.83
C LEU A 98 -3.78 -30.57 -19.17
N ILE A 99 -3.58 -31.18 -20.34
CA ILE A 99 -4.36 -32.33 -20.81
C ILE A 99 -4.04 -33.60 -20.02
N GLU A 100 -2.77 -33.93 -19.81
CA GLU A 100 -2.34 -35.11 -19.05
C GLU A 100 -2.83 -35.05 -17.61
N ALA A 101 -2.80 -33.85 -17.03
CA ALA A 101 -3.27 -33.65 -15.67
C ALA A 101 -4.81 -33.67 -15.57
N ALA A 102 -5.54 -33.27 -16.62
CA ALA A 102 -7.01 -33.45 -16.71
C ALA A 102 -7.41 -34.92 -16.92
N ALA A 103 -6.66 -35.68 -17.72
CA ALA A 103 -6.95 -37.07 -18.07
C ALA A 103 -6.65 -38.08 -16.96
N THR A 104 -5.67 -37.79 -16.10
CA THR A 104 -5.25 -38.72 -15.02
C THR A 104 -6.14 -38.68 -13.77
N GLY A 105 -7.20 -37.86 -13.74
CA GLY A 105 -8.12 -37.74 -12.60
C GLY A 105 -7.49 -37.16 -11.32
N LYS A 106 -6.19 -36.86 -11.35
CA LYS A 106 -5.45 -36.20 -10.27
C LYS A 106 -5.58 -34.69 -10.46
N ILE A 107 -6.75 -34.15 -10.16
CA ILE A 107 -7.00 -32.69 -10.12
C ILE A 107 -5.92 -31.95 -9.31
N GLN A 108 -5.35 -32.60 -8.29
CA GLN A 108 -4.23 -32.06 -7.51
C GLN A 108 -2.91 -31.90 -8.30
N ALA A 109 -2.64 -32.70 -9.33
CA ALA A 109 -1.42 -32.57 -10.13
C ALA A 109 -1.49 -31.40 -11.13
N VAL A 110 -2.66 -31.15 -11.74
CA VAL A 110 -2.91 -29.93 -12.55
C VAL A 110 -2.80 -28.69 -11.66
N ARG A 111 -3.46 -28.74 -10.49
CA ARG A 111 -3.35 -27.70 -9.45
C ARG A 111 -1.90 -27.50 -9.01
N SER A 112 -1.08 -28.53 -9.02
CA SER A 112 0.32 -28.43 -8.60
C SER A 112 1.16 -27.63 -9.61
N ALA A 113 1.17 -27.98 -10.89
CA ALA A 113 2.02 -27.27 -11.86
C ALA A 113 1.48 -25.86 -12.20
N VAL A 114 0.19 -25.75 -12.53
CA VAL A 114 -0.44 -24.45 -12.84
C VAL A 114 -0.56 -23.59 -11.59
N GLY A 115 -0.90 -24.19 -10.45
CA GLY A 115 -0.99 -23.46 -9.18
C GLY A 115 0.37 -22.99 -8.68
N THR A 116 1.46 -23.73 -8.91
CA THR A 116 2.82 -23.26 -8.60
C THR A 116 3.19 -22.06 -9.45
N GLU A 117 3.00 -22.11 -10.77
CA GLU A 117 3.26 -20.97 -11.66
C GLU A 117 2.40 -19.74 -11.31
N ILE A 118 1.12 -19.96 -10.96
CA ILE A 118 0.23 -18.89 -10.50
C ILE A 118 0.67 -18.33 -9.14
N ALA A 119 1.11 -19.18 -8.21
CA ALA A 119 1.60 -18.75 -6.91
C ALA A 119 2.90 -17.93 -7.04
N ASP A 120 3.81 -18.36 -7.91
CA ASP A 120 5.05 -17.63 -8.22
C ASP A 120 4.74 -16.29 -8.93
N ALA A 121 3.79 -16.29 -9.86
CA ALA A 121 3.30 -15.08 -10.50
C ALA A 121 2.71 -14.10 -9.48
N LEU A 122 1.83 -14.56 -8.59
CA LEU A 122 1.23 -13.75 -7.54
C LEU A 122 2.30 -13.21 -6.58
N ARG A 123 3.23 -14.05 -6.14
CA ARG A 123 4.34 -13.65 -5.26
C ARG A 123 5.19 -12.56 -5.90
N SER A 124 5.66 -12.78 -7.12
CA SER A 124 6.49 -11.81 -7.85
C SER A 124 5.75 -10.50 -8.11
N LEU A 125 4.50 -10.58 -8.54
CA LEU A 125 3.67 -9.42 -8.85
C LEU A 125 3.37 -8.60 -7.58
N THR A 126 2.96 -9.26 -6.49
CA THR A 126 2.64 -8.60 -5.22
C THR A 126 3.88 -7.97 -4.58
N GLN A 127 5.04 -8.64 -4.61
CA GLN A 127 6.30 -8.07 -4.13
C GLN A 127 6.71 -6.83 -4.94
N THR A 128 6.56 -6.88 -6.26
CA THR A 128 6.83 -5.73 -7.14
C THR A 128 5.90 -4.56 -6.83
N ILE A 129 4.59 -4.81 -6.71
CA ILE A 129 3.61 -3.80 -6.32
C ILE A 129 3.98 -3.20 -4.97
N ASN A 130 4.26 -4.04 -3.97
CA ASN A 130 4.63 -3.62 -2.63
C ASN A 130 5.88 -2.71 -2.66
N GLY A 131 6.93 -3.10 -3.38
CA GLY A 131 8.14 -2.28 -3.58
C GLY A 131 7.85 -0.92 -4.21
N VAL A 132 6.94 -0.87 -5.19
CA VAL A 132 6.53 0.38 -5.85
C VAL A 132 5.65 1.24 -4.95
N LEU A 133 4.84 0.66 -4.05
CA LEU A 133 4.12 1.44 -3.04
C LEU A 133 5.06 2.20 -2.10
N TYR A 134 6.30 1.74 -1.89
CA TYR A 134 7.30 2.53 -1.16
C TYR A 134 8.02 3.55 -2.06
N THR A 135 8.45 3.13 -3.26
CA THR A 135 9.48 3.83 -4.05
C THR A 135 8.96 4.54 -5.31
N GLY A 136 7.71 4.32 -5.69
CA GLY A 136 7.10 4.85 -6.91
C GLY A 136 7.22 6.37 -7.03
N THR A 137 7.65 6.84 -8.19
CA THR A 137 7.92 8.26 -8.47
C THR A 137 6.81 8.94 -9.28
N GLY A 138 5.78 8.20 -9.70
CA GLY A 138 4.76 8.66 -10.63
C GLY A 138 5.18 8.63 -12.10
N VAL A 139 6.41 8.21 -12.41
CA VAL A 139 6.88 8.07 -13.80
C VAL A 139 6.30 6.80 -14.42
N ALA A 140 5.64 6.92 -15.57
CA ALA A 140 5.11 5.80 -16.33
C ALA A 140 6.23 5.04 -17.04
N ASN A 141 6.80 4.05 -16.36
CA ASN A 141 7.82 3.14 -16.88
C ASN A 141 7.71 1.75 -16.24
N THR A 142 8.56 0.82 -16.64
CA THR A 142 8.58 -0.57 -16.15
C THR A 142 9.11 -0.75 -14.72
N THR A 143 9.48 0.34 -14.04
CA THR A 143 10.03 0.31 -12.67
C THR A 143 9.05 0.93 -11.67
N HIS A 144 8.34 1.99 -12.04
CA HIS A 144 7.44 2.73 -11.15
C HIS A 144 5.97 2.68 -11.60
N PHE A 145 5.70 2.22 -12.83
CA PHE A 145 4.35 1.95 -13.33
C PHE A 145 3.40 3.15 -13.23
N GLY A 146 3.93 4.39 -13.16
CA GLY A 146 3.14 5.61 -12.96
C GLY A 146 2.54 5.77 -11.56
N VAL A 147 2.91 4.91 -10.61
CA VAL A 147 2.43 4.95 -9.22
C VAL A 147 3.26 5.91 -8.37
N LEU A 148 2.60 6.67 -7.52
CA LEU A 148 3.23 7.52 -6.50
C LEU A 148 3.31 6.76 -5.18
N GLY A 149 4.53 6.39 -4.78
CA GLY A 149 4.80 5.69 -3.53
C GLY A 149 4.99 6.61 -2.32
N LEU A 150 5.11 6.00 -1.15
CA LEU A 150 5.28 6.67 0.15
C LEU A 150 6.46 7.65 0.18
N ASN A 151 7.59 7.33 -0.47
CA ASN A 151 8.73 8.22 -0.53
C ASN A 151 8.42 9.53 -1.27
N THR A 152 7.64 9.43 -2.36
CA THR A 152 7.23 10.60 -3.14
C THR A 152 6.18 11.42 -2.40
N ILE A 153 5.27 10.76 -1.67
CA ILE A 153 4.30 11.43 -0.79
C ILE A 153 5.04 12.20 0.33
N ALA A 154 6.11 11.61 0.88
CA ALA A 154 6.87 12.17 1.98
C ALA A 154 7.92 13.23 1.60
N ALA A 155 8.15 13.46 0.31
CA ALA A 155 9.06 14.50 -0.14
C ALA A 155 8.68 15.86 0.48
N GLN A 156 9.67 16.61 0.96
CA GLN A 156 9.44 17.91 1.61
C GLN A 156 9.30 19.08 0.61
N THR A 157 9.64 18.82 -0.65
CA THR A 157 9.62 19.78 -1.76
C THR A 157 8.85 19.21 -2.95
N GLY A 158 8.68 20.02 -4.01
CA GLY A 158 7.95 19.63 -5.20
C GLY A 158 6.43 19.60 -4.99
N THR A 159 5.75 18.77 -5.76
CA THR A 159 4.29 18.68 -5.81
C THR A 159 3.79 17.28 -5.45
N TYR A 160 2.60 17.21 -4.89
CA TYR A 160 1.81 15.98 -4.79
C TYR A 160 0.35 16.26 -5.04
N ALA A 161 -0.26 15.44 -5.89
CA ALA A 161 -1.63 15.61 -6.35
C ALA A 161 -1.91 17.01 -6.94
N GLY A 162 -0.95 17.58 -7.66
CA GLY A 162 -1.03 18.93 -8.23
C GLY A 162 -0.73 20.08 -7.25
N ILE A 163 -0.59 19.80 -5.95
CA ILE A 163 -0.39 20.85 -4.93
C ILE A 163 1.09 21.00 -4.59
N SER A 164 1.59 22.25 -4.66
CA SER A 164 2.96 22.61 -4.30
C SER A 164 3.17 22.63 -2.78
N ARG A 165 4.13 21.83 -2.32
CA ARG A 165 4.52 21.76 -0.91
C ARG A 165 5.26 23.00 -0.42
N THR A 166 5.92 23.71 -1.33
CA THR A 166 6.60 24.97 -1.00
C THR A 166 5.59 26.08 -0.77
N THR A 167 4.53 26.12 -1.58
CA THR A 167 3.46 27.12 -1.48
C THR A 167 2.53 26.84 -0.30
N TYR A 168 2.25 25.56 -0.03
CA TYR A 168 1.37 25.11 1.05
C TYR A 168 2.11 24.18 2.02
N PRO A 169 2.81 24.71 3.03
CA PRO A 169 3.59 23.90 3.97
C PRO A 169 2.78 22.87 4.77
N ARG A 170 1.49 23.12 4.99
CA ARG A 170 0.56 22.15 5.60
C ARG A 170 0.45 20.86 4.78
N TRP A 171 0.66 20.94 3.47
CA TRP A 171 0.61 19.78 2.56
C TRP A 171 1.86 18.88 2.64
N LYS A 172 2.79 19.17 3.55
CA LYS A 172 3.96 18.35 3.81
C LYS A 172 3.64 17.28 4.84
N CYS A 173 4.22 16.09 4.65
CA CYS A 173 4.26 15.11 5.73
C CYS A 173 5.20 15.60 6.84
N ILE A 174 5.03 15.06 8.05
CA ILE A 174 5.97 15.31 9.13
C ILE A 174 7.20 14.43 8.88
N LEU A 175 8.37 15.06 8.83
CA LEU A 175 9.66 14.39 8.67
C LEU A 175 10.57 14.80 9.82
N GLN A 176 11.16 13.81 10.48
CA GLN A 176 12.27 14.03 11.41
C GLN A 176 13.47 13.24 10.91
N GLN A 177 14.60 13.94 10.77
CA GLN A 177 15.87 13.37 10.31
C GLN A 177 16.84 13.24 11.48
N GLY A 178 18.02 12.67 11.21
CA GLY A 178 19.15 12.72 12.15
C GLY A 178 19.67 14.16 12.32
N GLY A 179 20.59 14.35 13.25
CA GLY A 179 21.38 15.58 13.36
C GLY A 179 22.15 15.90 12.08
N THR A 180 22.58 14.87 11.33
CA THR A 180 23.14 15.02 9.98
C THR A 180 22.28 14.28 8.94
N PRO A 181 21.58 15.00 8.04
CA PRO A 181 20.74 14.37 7.02
C PRO A 181 21.49 13.32 6.18
N GLY A 182 20.91 12.14 6.03
CA GLY A 182 21.49 11.03 5.26
C GLY A 182 22.51 10.19 6.04
N THR A 183 22.81 10.54 7.29
CA THR A 183 23.71 9.76 8.16
C THR A 183 22.90 9.01 9.19
N PRO A 184 22.80 7.66 9.12
CA PRO A 184 22.03 6.89 10.08
C PRO A 184 22.54 7.10 11.52
N GLU A 185 21.63 7.42 12.41
CA GLU A 185 21.90 7.65 13.83
C GLU A 185 21.14 6.62 14.68
N ALA A 186 21.68 6.32 15.86
CA ALA A 186 21.03 5.41 16.79
C ALA A 186 19.59 5.85 17.09
N LEU A 187 18.67 4.88 17.12
CA LEU A 187 17.30 5.13 17.53
C LEU A 187 17.25 5.27 19.05
N THR A 188 16.66 6.35 19.53
CA THR A 188 16.42 6.57 20.97
C THR A 188 14.94 6.76 21.26
N VAL A 189 14.54 6.50 22.50
CA VAL A 189 13.16 6.74 22.98
C VAL A 189 12.78 8.21 22.79
N ASP A 190 13.73 9.12 22.95
CA ASP A 190 13.52 10.56 22.77
C ASP A 190 13.25 10.94 21.31
N ARG A 191 13.96 10.35 20.33
CA ARG A 191 13.69 10.58 18.90
C ARG A 191 12.26 10.18 18.53
N VAL A 192 11.83 8.99 18.95
CA VAL A 192 10.44 8.53 18.73
C VAL A 192 9.44 9.42 19.46
N THR A 193 9.73 9.87 20.67
CA THR A 193 8.85 10.75 21.45
C THR A 193 8.73 12.14 20.82
N ALA A 194 9.83 12.71 20.33
CA ALA A 194 9.85 13.97 19.63
C ALA A 194 8.98 13.92 18.36
N LEU A 195 9.08 12.83 17.58
CA LEU A 195 8.28 12.62 16.38
C LEU A 195 6.78 12.57 16.69
N LEU A 196 6.40 11.77 17.70
CA LEU A 196 5.00 11.64 18.12
C LEU A 196 4.46 12.94 18.71
N ARG A 197 5.32 13.75 19.35
CA ARG A 197 4.97 15.10 19.80
C ARG A 197 4.74 16.04 18.60
N ALA A 198 5.60 16.01 17.58
CA ALA A 198 5.43 16.78 16.36
C ALA A 198 4.09 16.46 15.66
N ARG A 199 3.72 15.17 15.58
CA ARG A 199 2.40 14.73 15.09
C ARG A 199 1.23 15.37 15.84
N ARG A 200 1.30 15.42 17.17
CA ARG A 200 0.24 16.04 17.99
C ARG A 200 0.16 17.55 17.80
N ILE A 201 1.31 18.23 17.78
CA ILE A 201 1.37 19.69 17.58
C ILE A 201 0.80 20.07 16.20
N ALA A 202 1.08 19.28 15.17
CA ALA A 202 0.54 19.48 13.83
C ALA A 202 -0.95 19.13 13.70
N GLY A 203 -1.60 18.65 14.75
CA GLY A 203 -3.02 18.25 14.72
C GLY A 203 -3.29 16.97 13.91
N ALA A 204 -2.27 16.13 13.70
CA ALA A 204 -2.43 14.85 13.01
C ALA A 204 -3.13 13.79 13.87
N THR A 205 -2.99 13.88 15.19
CA THR A 205 -3.65 12.99 16.16
C THR A 205 -4.27 13.79 17.29
N SER A 206 -5.53 13.51 17.62
CA SER A 206 -6.29 14.21 18.68
C SER A 206 -6.21 13.53 20.05
N LEU A 207 -5.83 12.24 20.10
CA LEU A 207 -5.72 11.44 21.32
C LEU A 207 -4.26 11.05 21.62
N ARG A 208 -4.00 10.57 22.84
CA ARG A 208 -2.79 9.78 23.12
C ARG A 208 -2.77 8.58 22.16
N ASN A 209 -1.59 8.02 21.87
CA ASN A 209 -1.43 7.04 20.78
C ASN A 209 -2.37 5.81 20.86
N ASN A 210 -2.84 5.48 22.07
CA ASN A 210 -3.91 4.49 22.28
C ASN A 210 -5.23 4.99 21.68
N GLY A 211 -5.73 4.27 20.66
CA GLY A 211 -6.96 4.62 19.94
C GLY A 211 -6.73 5.46 18.68
N THR A 212 -5.47 5.61 18.24
CA THR A 212 -5.16 6.10 16.89
C THR A 212 -5.01 4.92 15.93
N ASN A 213 -5.40 5.07 14.67
CA ASN A 213 -5.20 4.05 13.61
C ASN A 213 -3.74 3.99 13.14
N LEU A 214 -2.79 4.52 13.91
CA LEU A 214 -1.39 4.65 13.52
C LEU A 214 -0.71 3.28 13.50
N ILE A 215 0.12 3.03 12.50
CA ILE A 215 0.94 1.82 12.35
C ILE A 215 2.38 2.25 12.06
N ILE A 216 3.35 1.56 12.64
CA ILE A 216 4.77 1.69 12.29
C ILE A 216 5.09 0.64 11.23
N LEU A 217 5.44 1.08 10.03
CA LEU A 217 6.03 0.27 8.97
C LEU A 217 7.54 0.49 8.93
N THR A 218 8.30 -0.59 9.00
CA THR A 218 9.77 -0.54 9.05
C THR A 218 10.40 -1.81 8.47
N SER A 219 11.72 -1.84 8.28
CA SER A 219 12.44 -3.08 7.99
C SER A 219 12.46 -4.02 9.20
N ASP A 220 12.64 -5.30 8.94
CA ASP A 220 12.83 -6.34 9.96
C ASP A 220 14.08 -6.12 10.82
N GLU A 221 15.16 -5.59 10.24
CA GLU A 221 16.38 -5.20 10.96
C GLU A 221 16.07 -4.15 12.04
N ILE A 222 15.36 -3.05 11.70
CA ILE A 222 14.99 -2.02 12.68
C ILE A 222 14.03 -2.60 13.73
N GLU A 223 13.06 -3.42 13.34
CA GLU A 223 12.13 -4.02 14.30
C GLU A 223 12.90 -4.89 15.32
N ASN A 224 13.66 -5.87 14.84
CA ASN A 224 14.21 -6.91 15.68
C ASN A 224 15.50 -6.50 16.39
N ASP A 225 16.39 -5.79 15.70
CA ASP A 225 17.70 -5.46 16.25
C ASP A 225 17.75 -4.15 17.00
N VAL A 226 16.78 -3.25 16.77
CA VAL A 226 16.79 -1.91 17.35
C VAL A 226 15.57 -1.69 18.24
N LEU A 227 14.35 -1.73 17.70
CA LEU A 227 13.14 -1.40 18.44
C LEU A 227 12.88 -2.37 19.60
N ARG A 228 12.92 -3.67 19.33
CA ARG A 228 12.71 -4.68 20.39
C ARG A 228 13.71 -4.50 21.52
N LYS A 229 14.99 -4.26 21.22
CA LYS A 229 16.04 -4.03 22.24
C LYS A 229 15.82 -2.72 22.99
N LEU A 230 15.50 -1.63 22.28
CA LEU A 230 15.28 -0.30 22.86
C LEU A 230 14.13 -0.30 23.88
N TYR A 231 13.08 -1.07 23.61
CA TYR A 231 11.87 -1.12 24.43
C TYR A 231 11.75 -2.42 25.26
N GLN A 232 12.79 -3.25 25.34
CA GLN A 232 12.81 -4.47 26.17
C GLN A 232 12.46 -4.19 27.64
N ALA A 233 12.88 -3.03 28.16
CA ALA A 233 12.62 -2.60 29.53
C ALA A 233 11.27 -1.89 29.72
N GLU A 234 10.63 -1.41 28.64
CA GLU A 234 9.26 -0.89 28.67
C GLU A 234 8.29 -2.08 28.54
N THR A 235 8.26 -2.94 29.56
CA THR A 235 7.31 -4.05 29.70
C THR A 235 5.88 -3.51 29.85
N GLN A 236 5.25 -3.17 28.73
CA GLN A 236 3.79 -3.02 28.67
C GLN A 236 3.16 -4.28 28.08
N SER A 237 2.19 -4.80 28.83
CA SER A 237 1.28 -5.88 28.46
C SER A 237 0.83 -5.71 27.01
N GLN A 238 0.92 -6.80 26.24
CA GLN A 238 0.42 -6.90 24.87
C GLN A 238 -1.03 -6.42 24.87
N ALA A 239 -1.24 -5.17 24.45
CA ALA A 239 -2.58 -4.63 24.36
C ALA A 239 -3.31 -5.48 23.33
N ASP A 240 -4.42 -6.07 23.75
CA ASP A 240 -5.32 -6.84 22.92
C ASP A 240 -5.59 -6.05 21.62
N TYR A 241 -5.21 -6.60 20.46
CA TYR A 241 -5.28 -5.91 19.17
C TYR A 241 -6.74 -5.64 18.72
N SER A 242 -7.71 -6.03 19.53
CA SER A 242 -9.16 -5.95 19.30
C SER A 242 -9.73 -4.55 19.04
N ARG A 243 -8.96 -3.47 19.28
CA ARG A 243 -9.34 -2.08 18.96
C ARG A 243 -8.61 -1.47 17.76
N MET A 244 -7.69 -2.22 17.14
CA MET A 244 -6.98 -1.77 15.95
C MET A 244 -7.78 -2.13 14.70
N VAL A 245 -7.45 -1.51 13.56
CA VAL A 245 -8.03 -1.83 12.24
C VAL A 245 -8.13 -3.36 12.11
N ALA A 246 -9.33 -3.88 11.81
CA ALA A 246 -9.70 -5.30 11.89
C ALA A 246 -8.89 -6.29 11.02
N ASN A 247 -7.72 -5.92 10.49
CA ASN A 247 -6.90 -6.69 9.57
C ASN A 247 -5.37 -6.56 9.83
N ILE A 248 -4.93 -6.05 10.99
CA ILE A 248 -3.49 -5.89 11.27
C ILE A 248 -2.84 -7.12 11.92
N GLU A 249 -3.63 -7.95 12.61
CA GLU A 249 -3.15 -9.13 13.34
C GLU A 249 -2.25 -10.07 12.51
N PRO A 250 -2.49 -10.31 11.21
CA PRO A 250 -1.59 -11.15 10.40
C PRO A 250 -0.18 -10.58 10.22
N TYR A 251 0.00 -9.28 10.48
CA TYR A 251 1.22 -8.54 10.15
C TYR A 251 1.95 -7.96 11.37
N ALA A 252 1.27 -7.83 12.51
CA ALA A 252 1.83 -7.20 13.72
C ALA A 252 1.87 -8.19 14.90
N GLY A 253 3.09 -8.50 15.37
CA GLY A 253 3.32 -9.28 16.60
C GLY A 253 3.88 -8.45 17.77
N TYR A 254 4.09 -7.15 17.56
CA TYR A 254 4.78 -6.27 18.50
C TYR A 254 4.24 -4.84 18.40
N ALA A 255 4.26 -4.11 19.53
CA ALA A 255 3.80 -2.72 19.58
C ALA A 255 4.72 -1.86 20.45
N VAL A 256 4.90 -0.60 20.02
CA VAL A 256 5.70 0.42 20.70
C VAL A 256 4.77 1.56 21.11
N LYS A 257 4.66 1.85 22.41
CA LYS A 257 3.78 2.91 22.95
C LYS A 257 2.32 2.79 22.45
N GLY A 258 1.83 1.55 22.35
CA GLY A 258 0.49 1.22 21.85
C GLY A 258 0.33 1.32 20.33
N ILE A 259 1.41 1.53 19.58
CA ILE A 259 1.41 1.58 18.12
C ILE A 259 1.98 0.26 17.58
N PRO A 260 1.23 -0.50 16.78
CA PRO A 260 1.67 -1.76 16.21
C PRO A 260 2.82 -1.53 15.25
N VAL A 261 3.79 -2.42 15.30
CA VAL A 261 4.94 -2.45 14.41
C VAL A 261 4.73 -3.60 13.43
N VAL A 262 4.87 -3.27 12.16
CA VAL A 262 4.77 -4.19 11.03
C VAL A 262 6.09 -4.12 10.29
N SER A 263 6.80 -5.23 10.23
CA SER A 263 8.03 -5.37 9.45
C SER A 263 7.72 -5.78 8.02
N ASP A 264 8.40 -5.14 7.08
CA ASP A 264 8.40 -5.49 5.67
C ASP A 264 9.83 -5.85 5.25
N VAL A 265 10.11 -7.16 5.18
CA VAL A 265 11.44 -7.71 4.92
C VAL A 265 11.94 -7.36 3.52
N VAL A 266 11.03 -7.21 2.55
CA VAL A 266 11.38 -7.16 1.13
C VAL A 266 11.47 -5.72 0.63
N ALA A 267 10.54 -4.85 1.05
CA ALA A 267 10.37 -3.55 0.42
C ALA A 267 10.71 -2.35 1.31
N ALA A 268 10.75 -2.50 2.64
CA ALA A 268 11.09 -1.39 3.52
C ALA A 268 12.61 -1.11 3.51
N THR A 269 12.96 0.17 3.40
CA THR A 269 14.34 0.65 3.46
C THR A 269 14.91 0.62 4.88
N ALA A 270 16.10 0.06 5.04
CA ALA A 270 16.76 -0.16 6.34
C ALA A 270 16.97 1.08 7.23
N ASN A 271 16.91 2.31 6.70
CA ASN A 271 17.18 3.53 7.50
C ASN A 271 15.94 4.38 7.82
N LYS A 272 14.73 3.86 7.59
CA LYS A 272 13.49 4.64 7.71
C LYS A 272 12.39 3.90 8.43
N MET A 273 11.77 4.58 9.38
CA MET A 273 10.51 4.17 9.97
C MET A 273 9.37 5.07 9.46
N ARG A 274 8.28 4.45 9.01
CA ARG A 274 7.10 5.14 8.47
C ARG A 274 5.94 4.94 9.42
N PHE A 275 5.40 6.02 9.92
CA PHE A 275 4.21 6.05 10.75
C PHE A 275 3.04 6.38 9.84
N ILE A 276 2.26 5.36 9.48
CA ILE A 276 1.13 5.49 8.57
C ILE A 276 -0.19 5.47 9.34
N ASP A 277 -1.11 6.34 8.97
CA ASP A 277 -2.51 6.23 9.36
C ASP A 277 -3.29 5.69 8.16
N PRO A 278 -3.63 4.38 8.14
CA PRO A 278 -4.39 3.80 7.05
C PRO A 278 -5.71 4.52 6.83
N SER A 279 -6.35 5.14 7.84
CA SER A 279 -7.61 5.87 7.65
C SER A 279 -7.51 7.11 6.76
N LYS A 280 -6.27 7.57 6.50
CA LYS A 280 -5.95 8.72 5.64
C LYS A 280 -5.26 8.29 4.34
N MET A 281 -5.19 7.00 4.09
CA MET A 281 -4.67 6.42 2.85
C MET A 281 -5.68 5.45 2.26
N ASP A 282 -5.89 5.55 0.95
CA ASP A 282 -6.69 4.60 0.19
C ASP A 282 -5.89 4.18 -1.05
N MET A 283 -6.22 3.00 -1.57
CA MET A 283 -5.68 2.52 -2.83
C MET A 283 -6.80 2.50 -3.86
N TYR A 284 -6.55 2.99 -5.06
CA TYR A 284 -7.50 2.92 -6.15
C TYR A 284 -7.03 1.87 -7.13
N VAL A 285 -7.92 0.97 -7.52
CA VAL A 285 -7.66 -0.07 -8.52
C VAL A 285 -8.60 0.17 -9.69
N PHE A 286 -8.07 0.17 -10.90
CA PHE A 286 -8.89 0.38 -12.09
C PHE A 286 -9.74 -0.87 -12.34
N ASP A 287 -11.07 -0.70 -12.38
CA ASP A 287 -12.03 -1.75 -12.66
C ASP A 287 -12.36 -1.80 -14.16
N GLU A 288 -11.86 -2.84 -14.82
CA GLU A 288 -12.13 -3.12 -16.23
C GLU A 288 -13.28 -4.12 -16.42
N GLU A 289 -13.80 -4.69 -15.32
CA GLU A 289 -14.85 -5.70 -15.37
C GLU A 289 -16.18 -5.06 -15.83
N GLY A 290 -16.73 -5.56 -16.93
CA GLY A 290 -18.03 -5.09 -17.44
C GLY A 290 -18.01 -3.70 -18.07
N ALA A 291 -16.87 -3.26 -18.61
CA ALA A 291 -16.83 -2.15 -19.55
C ALA A 291 -17.77 -2.45 -20.74
N PRO A 292 -18.79 -1.61 -21.02
CA PRO A 292 -19.79 -1.89 -22.04
C PRO A 292 -19.13 -1.95 -23.43
N GLY A 293 -19.20 -3.11 -24.08
CA GLY A 293 -18.71 -3.34 -25.46
C GLY A 293 -17.49 -4.26 -25.60
N THR A 294 -16.87 -4.71 -24.50
CA THR A 294 -15.68 -5.59 -24.53
C THR A 294 -15.94 -6.90 -23.77
N ILE A 295 -16.86 -7.74 -24.29
CA ILE A 295 -16.89 -9.15 -23.90
C ILE A 295 -15.78 -9.84 -24.69
N ASP A 296 -14.54 -9.69 -24.23
CA ASP A 296 -13.43 -10.47 -24.75
C ASP A 296 -13.36 -11.80 -23.99
N THR A 297 -13.65 -12.90 -24.68
CA THR A 297 -13.57 -14.26 -24.11
C THR A 297 -12.16 -14.68 -23.72
N LYS A 298 -11.14 -13.87 -24.03
CA LYS A 298 -9.75 -14.09 -23.64
C LYS A 298 -9.38 -13.46 -22.30
N ILE A 299 -10.27 -12.65 -21.71
CA ILE A 299 -9.98 -11.92 -20.47
C ILE A 299 -10.95 -12.35 -19.39
N SER A 300 -10.40 -12.75 -18.25
CA SER A 300 -11.15 -13.09 -17.03
C SER A 300 -10.62 -12.25 -15.88
N PHE A 301 -11.47 -11.98 -14.90
CA PHE A 301 -11.12 -11.15 -13.76
C PHE A 301 -11.26 -11.94 -12.45
N PHE A 302 -10.40 -11.65 -11.49
CA PHE A 302 -10.46 -12.21 -10.13
C PHE A 302 -10.01 -11.14 -9.13
N GLY A 303 -10.22 -11.35 -7.84
CA GLY A 303 -9.88 -10.33 -6.85
C GLY A 303 -9.73 -10.86 -5.43
N TYR A 304 -9.17 -10.02 -4.58
CA TYR A 304 -8.99 -10.27 -3.16
C TYR A 304 -8.98 -8.95 -2.41
N GLN A 305 -9.86 -8.80 -1.41
CA GLN A 305 -9.95 -7.60 -0.56
C GLN A 305 -9.79 -6.31 -1.38
N GLY A 306 -10.72 -6.01 -2.29
CA GLY A 306 -10.69 -4.77 -3.08
C GLY A 306 -9.61 -4.67 -4.17
N LEU A 307 -8.62 -5.57 -4.22
CA LEU A 307 -7.75 -5.75 -5.39
C LEU A 307 -8.51 -6.48 -6.48
N LYS A 308 -8.36 -6.02 -7.72
CA LYS A 308 -8.91 -6.67 -8.91
C LYS A 308 -7.78 -6.93 -9.90
N PHE A 309 -7.58 -8.19 -10.23
CA PHE A 309 -6.61 -8.66 -11.19
C PHE A 309 -7.32 -9.08 -12.48
N ARG A 310 -6.61 -8.88 -13.58
CA ARG A 310 -6.97 -9.32 -14.92
C ARG A 310 -6.09 -10.52 -15.27
N MET A 311 -6.69 -11.56 -15.85
CA MET A 311 -6.02 -12.69 -16.48
C MET A 311 -6.38 -12.68 -17.96
N ALA A 312 -5.38 -12.56 -18.83
CA ALA A 312 -5.58 -12.53 -20.28
C ALA A 312 -4.86 -13.68 -20.99
N ASP A 313 -5.52 -14.35 -21.93
CA ASP A 313 -4.88 -15.27 -22.88
C ASP A 313 -4.13 -14.46 -23.95
N VAL A 314 -2.81 -14.56 -23.93
CA VAL A 314 -1.87 -13.88 -24.84
C VAL A 314 -1.16 -14.87 -25.77
N SER A 315 -1.75 -16.03 -26.01
CA SER A 315 -1.13 -17.07 -26.84
C SER A 315 -1.13 -16.72 -28.34
N ASP A 316 0.06 -16.77 -28.96
CA ASP A 316 0.27 -16.48 -30.39
C ASP A 316 0.02 -17.71 -31.29
N ASN A 317 -1.12 -18.39 -31.14
CA ASN A 317 -1.47 -19.60 -31.90
C ASN A 317 -0.46 -20.77 -31.82
N HIS A 318 0.45 -20.79 -30.83
CA HIS A 318 1.39 -21.89 -30.66
C HIS A 318 0.62 -23.18 -30.28
N PRO A 319 0.78 -24.29 -31.01
CA PRO A 319 -0.07 -25.48 -30.85
C PRO A 319 0.07 -26.12 -29.46
N ASP A 320 1.26 -26.04 -28.86
CA ASP A 320 1.59 -26.77 -27.62
C ASP A 320 1.74 -25.89 -26.36
N ILE A 321 1.70 -24.56 -26.50
CA ILE A 321 1.98 -23.63 -25.40
C ILE A 321 0.78 -22.70 -25.24
N PHE A 322 0.33 -22.59 -24.01
CA PHE A 322 -0.65 -21.62 -23.57
C PHE A 322 0.08 -20.51 -22.80
N LYS A 323 -0.10 -19.26 -23.24
CA LYS A 323 0.53 -18.09 -22.62
C LYS A 323 -0.54 -17.23 -21.98
N ALA A 324 -0.35 -16.86 -20.73
CA ALA A 324 -1.26 -15.99 -20.02
C ALA A 324 -0.54 -14.80 -19.40
N GLU A 325 -1.24 -13.67 -19.31
CA GLU A 325 -0.78 -12.46 -18.65
C GLU A 325 -1.69 -12.15 -17.47
N MET A 326 -1.11 -12.16 -16.27
CA MET A 326 -1.76 -11.64 -15.06
C MET A 326 -1.36 -10.17 -14.90
N SER A 327 -2.34 -9.29 -14.67
CA SER A 327 -2.09 -7.85 -14.58
C SER A 327 -3.02 -7.11 -13.64
N ILE A 328 -2.57 -5.97 -13.14
CA ILE A 328 -3.34 -5.02 -12.31
C ILE A 328 -2.83 -3.60 -12.52
N SER A 329 -3.73 -2.62 -12.47
CA SER A 329 -3.40 -1.19 -12.44
C SER A 329 -3.99 -0.56 -11.18
N LEU A 330 -3.16 0.23 -10.48
CA LEU A 330 -3.51 0.83 -9.20
C LEU A 330 -2.80 2.16 -8.96
N GLN A 331 -3.29 2.94 -8.00
CA GLN A 331 -2.68 4.17 -7.52
C GLN A 331 -2.86 4.32 -6.01
N LEU A 332 -1.81 4.74 -5.31
CA LEU A 332 -1.87 5.05 -3.88
C LEU A 332 -2.28 6.51 -3.68
N LYS A 333 -3.31 6.73 -2.86
CA LYS A 333 -3.79 8.06 -2.46
C LYS A 333 -3.57 8.30 -0.98
N CYS A 334 -2.95 9.42 -0.64
CA CYS A 334 -2.93 9.96 0.71
C CYS A 334 -3.78 11.23 0.72
N HIS A 335 -4.87 11.24 1.50
CA HIS A 335 -5.84 12.33 1.49
C HIS A 335 -5.27 13.63 2.07
N ASP A 336 -4.46 13.51 3.11
CA ASP A 336 -3.76 14.63 3.76
C ASP A 336 -2.38 14.14 4.24
N PRO A 337 -1.28 14.50 3.54
CA PRO A 337 0.06 14.01 3.87
C PRO A 337 0.51 14.29 5.31
N ILE A 338 0.09 15.40 5.92
CA ILE A 338 0.47 15.74 7.30
C ILE A 338 -0.14 14.80 8.33
N GLN A 339 -1.34 14.27 8.05
CA GLN A 339 -2.04 13.35 8.93
C GLN A 339 -1.70 11.89 8.59
N GLY A 340 -1.66 11.57 7.29
CA GLY A 340 -1.55 10.21 6.81
C GLY A 340 -0.16 9.62 6.94
N LEU A 341 0.89 10.41 6.76
CA LEU A 341 2.27 9.90 6.74
C LEU A 341 3.18 10.71 7.66
N THR A 342 4.02 10.02 8.41
CA THR A 342 5.13 10.62 9.12
C THR A 342 6.36 9.74 8.99
N ILE A 343 7.52 10.35 8.80
CA ILE A 343 8.77 9.63 8.59
C ILE A 343 9.76 10.00 9.68
N LEU A 344 10.37 8.97 10.26
CA LEU A 344 11.62 9.07 10.96
C LEU A 344 12.71 8.51 10.05
N ASP A 345 13.57 9.40 9.55
CA ASP A 345 14.68 9.07 8.65
C ASP A 345 15.98 8.92 9.47
N ASP A 346 17.03 8.45 8.80
CA ASP A 346 18.36 8.33 9.38
C ASP A 346 18.35 7.49 10.68
N VAL A 347 17.71 6.33 10.62
CA VAL A 347 17.71 5.34 11.69
C VAL A 347 18.78 4.30 11.41
N ALA A 348 19.73 4.09 12.33
CA ALA A 348 20.68 3.00 12.22
C ALA A 348 19.95 1.63 12.32
N HIS A 349 20.27 0.70 11.42
CA HIS A 349 19.68 -0.64 11.33
C HIS A 349 20.45 -1.71 12.10
N ALA A 350 21.64 -1.40 12.60
CA ALA A 350 22.40 -2.25 13.51
C ALA A 350 22.47 -1.60 14.89
N ALA A 351 22.28 -2.40 15.94
CA ALA A 351 22.59 -1.96 17.30
C ALA A 351 24.09 -1.66 17.40
N ALA A 352 24.44 -0.47 17.89
CA ALA A 352 25.82 -0.11 18.21
C ALA A 352 26.36 -0.93 19.39
#